data_AF-A0A935YWA9-F1
#
_entry.id   AF-A0A935YWA9-F1
#
_cell.length_a   1.000
_cell.length_b   1.000
_cell.length_c   1.000
_cell.angle_alpha   90.00
_cell.angle_beta   90.00
_cell.angle_gamma   90.00
#
_symmetry.space_group_name_H-M   'P 1'
#
loop_
_entity.id
_entity.type
_entity.pdbx_description
1 polymer ?
#
loop_
_entity_poly.entity_id
_entity_poly.type
_entity_poly.pdbx_seq_one_letter_code
_entity_poly.pdbx_strand_id
1 'polypeptide(L)'
;MTTYNYEFIENDLLLIFEEMEQQHQLSELYPNNMLSFEGNMQHIREYIEIAGEYGLAYELIVVNLENYPFSISGRSAVKLLELGLIMKYKTDRDEDIIFDLR
;
A
#
# COMPACT_ATOMS: atom_id res chain seq x y z
N MET A 1 -20.62 -10.27 -11.19
CA MET A 1 -19.55 -9.36 -10.74
C MET A 1 -19.57 -9.41 -9.23
N THR A 2 -18.51 -9.95 -8.61
CA THR A 2 -18.40 -10.01 -7.16
C THR A 2 -18.13 -8.60 -6.67
N THR A 3 -19.13 -7.95 -6.08
CA THR A 3 -18.97 -6.66 -5.43
C THR A 3 -18.12 -6.92 -4.18
N TYR A 4 -16.81 -6.78 -4.26
CA TYR A 4 -15.98 -6.73 -3.07
C TYR A 4 -16.48 -5.54 -2.24
N ASN A 5 -16.74 -5.75 -0.95
CA ASN A 5 -17.21 -4.68 -0.11
C ASN A 5 -16.08 -3.66 0.05
N TYR A 6 -16.20 -2.50 -0.59
CA TYR A 6 -15.19 -1.43 -0.56
C TYR A 6 -14.79 -1.04 0.87
N GLU A 7 -15.73 -1.14 1.80
CA GLU A 7 -15.49 -0.92 3.24
C GLU A 7 -14.43 -1.87 3.82
N PHE A 8 -14.37 -3.12 3.37
CA PHE A 8 -13.34 -4.06 3.82
C PHE A 8 -11.96 -3.72 3.25
N ILE A 9 -11.90 -3.29 1.98
CA ILE A 9 -10.66 -2.90 1.32
C ILE A 9 -10.07 -1.67 2.00
N GLU A 10 -10.90 -0.66 2.25
CA GLU A 10 -10.50 0.57 2.94
C GLU A 10 -9.97 0.29 4.34
N ASN A 11 -10.70 -0.47 5.16
CA ASN A 11 -10.29 -0.81 6.52
C ASN A 11 -8.97 -1.58 6.58
N ASP A 12 -8.78 -2.55 5.67
CA ASP A 12 -7.55 -3.35 5.65
C ASP A 12 -6.36 -2.53 5.11
N LEU A 13 -6.58 -1.60 4.16
CA LEU A 13 -5.55 -0.66 3.72
C LEU A 13 -5.15 0.31 4.83
N LEU A 14 -6.12 0.90 5.54
CA LEU A 14 -5.86 1.79 6.67
C LEU A 14 -5.08 1.08 7.77
N LEU A 15 -5.43 -0.17 8.09
CA LEU A 15 -4.72 -0.95 9.09
C LEU A 15 -3.22 -1.09 8.78
N ILE A 16 -2.87 -1.38 7.52
CA ILE A 16 -1.47 -1.51 7.09
C ILE A 16 -0.80 -0.14 7.06
N PHE A 17 -1.49 0.85 6.49
CA PHE A 17 -0.99 2.21 6.35
C PHE A 17 -0.67 2.86 7.70
N GLU A 18 -1.54 2.73 8.69
CA GLU A 18 -1.33 3.29 10.03
C GLU A 18 -0.05 2.73 10.67
N GLU A 19 0.25 1.44 10.50
CA GLU A 19 1.51 0.87 11.01
C GLU A 19 2.75 1.43 10.31
N MET A 20 2.65 1.75 9.02
CA MET A 20 3.73 2.39 8.26
C MET A 20 3.91 3.85 8.66
N GLU A 21 2.81 4.60 8.79
CA GLU A 21 2.82 6.05 9.09
C GLU A 21 3.51 6.35 10.43
N GLN A 22 3.38 5.47 11.42
CA GLN A 22 4.03 5.64 12.73
C GLN A 22 5.55 5.45 12.73
N GLN A 23 6.15 4.99 11.62
CA GLN A 23 7.59 4.68 11.54
C GLN A 23 8.41 5.87 11.02
N HIS A 24 8.24 7.05 11.64
CA HIS A 24 8.91 8.31 11.27
C HIS A 24 10.44 8.22 11.20
N GLN A 25 11.07 7.27 11.91
CA GLN A 25 12.51 7.02 11.83
C GLN A 25 12.99 6.65 10.42
N LEU A 26 12.10 6.20 9.54
CA LEU A 26 12.45 5.86 8.15
C LEU A 26 12.55 7.09 7.24
N SER A 27 12.15 8.28 7.71
CA SER A 27 12.27 9.53 6.95
C SER A 27 13.70 9.83 6.49
N GLU A 28 14.71 9.42 7.25
CA GLU A 28 16.13 9.61 6.92
C GLU A 28 16.59 8.82 5.69
N LEU A 29 15.85 7.77 5.31
CA LEU A 29 16.16 6.92 4.16
C LEU A 29 15.57 7.45 2.86
N TYR A 30 14.66 8.42 2.93
CA TYR A 30 14.00 8.98 1.75
C TYR A 30 14.95 9.94 1.03
N PRO A 31 15.11 9.80 -0.29
CA PRO A 31 16.03 10.64 -1.03
C PRO A 31 15.47 12.06 -1.21
N ASN A 32 16.32 13.07 -1.03
CA ASN A 32 15.94 14.50 -1.07
C ASN A 32 15.39 14.99 -2.42
N ASN A 33 15.52 14.20 -3.50
CA ASN A 33 15.00 14.51 -4.83
C ASN A 33 13.63 13.84 -5.12
N MET A 34 13.05 13.15 -4.14
CA MET A 34 11.71 12.55 -4.22
C MET A 34 10.78 13.18 -3.18
N LEU A 35 9.51 12.74 -3.15
CA LEU A 35 8.58 13.06 -2.07
C LEU A 35 9.20 12.67 -0.73
N SER A 36 9.00 13.52 0.29
CA SER A 36 9.40 13.17 1.66
C SER A 36 8.55 12.02 2.20
N PHE A 37 8.99 11.40 3.30
CA PHE A 37 8.21 10.40 4.01
C PHE A 37 6.80 10.91 4.32
N GLU A 38 6.68 12.10 4.90
CA GLU A 38 5.40 12.70 5.27
C GLU A 38 4.52 12.96 4.05
N GLY A 39 5.10 13.48 2.97
CA GLY A 39 4.35 13.72 1.73
C GLY A 39 3.87 12.42 1.09
N ASN A 40 4.68 11.37 1.12
CA ASN A 40 4.30 10.05 0.63
C ASN A 40 3.20 9.42 1.50
N MET A 41 3.32 9.48 2.84
CA MET A 41 2.26 9.01 3.73
C MET A 41 0.95 9.77 3.53
N GLN A 42 1.02 11.10 3.35
CA GLN A 42 -0.14 11.93 3.05
C GLN A 42 -0.82 11.51 1.75
N HIS A 43 -0.06 11.28 0.67
CA HIS A 43 -0.63 10.82 -0.60
C HIS A 43 -1.35 9.47 -0.45
N ILE A 44 -0.74 8.51 0.25
CA ILE A 44 -1.36 7.20 0.50
C ILE A 44 -2.69 7.38 1.25
N ARG A 45 -2.70 8.19 2.32
CA ARG A 45 -3.91 8.51 3.09
C ARG A 45 -5.00 9.14 2.23
N GLU A 46 -4.65 10.09 1.38
CA GLU A 46 -5.59 10.76 0.46
C GLU A 46 -6.22 9.77 -0.54
N TYR A 47 -5.44 8.82 -1.07
CA TYR A 47 -5.98 7.79 -1.96
C TYR A 47 -6.97 6.86 -1.26
N ILE A 48 -6.73 6.56 0.02
CA ILE A 48 -7.62 5.68 0.82
C ILE A 48 -8.88 6.43 1.25
N GLU A 49 -8.75 7.56 1.95
CA GLU A 49 -9.86 8.20 2.68
C GLU A 49 -10.66 9.19 1.82
N ILE A 50 -10.05 9.79 0.79
CA ILE A 50 -10.67 10.89 0.03
C ILE A 50 -11.00 10.46 -1.40
N ALA A 51 -10.01 9.93 -2.12
CA ALA A 51 -10.18 9.60 -3.53
C ALA A 51 -10.91 8.27 -3.75
N GLY A 52 -10.85 7.35 -2.79
CA GLY A 52 -11.35 5.97 -2.95
C GLY A 52 -10.56 5.18 -4.01
N GLU A 53 -9.34 5.60 -4.32
CA GLU A 53 -8.46 5.01 -5.33
C GLU A 53 -7.62 3.89 -4.67
N TYR A 54 -8.31 2.87 -4.17
CA TYR A 54 -7.71 1.80 -3.35
C TYR A 54 -6.63 1.00 -4.08
N GLY A 55 -6.69 0.91 -5.41
CA GLY A 55 -5.65 0.27 -6.21
C GLY A 55 -4.32 1.03 -6.14
N LEU A 56 -4.36 2.35 -6.29
CA LEU A 56 -3.17 3.21 -6.18
C LEU A 56 -2.62 3.22 -4.76
N ALA A 57 -3.49 3.25 -3.74
CA ALA A 57 -3.07 3.13 -2.35
C ALA A 57 -2.36 1.80 -2.07
N TYR A 58 -2.93 0.69 -2.54
CA TYR A 58 -2.33 -0.65 -2.42
C TYR A 58 -0.95 -0.71 -3.09
N GLU A 59 -0.85 -0.22 -4.33
CA GLU A 59 0.41 -0.20 -5.08
C GLU A 59 1.49 0.61 -4.35
N LEU A 60 1.16 1.80 -3.88
CA LEU A 60 2.12 2.63 -3.13
C LEU A 60 2.53 1.96 -1.81
N ILE A 61 1.61 1.32 -1.09
CA ILE A 61 1.94 0.54 0.12
C ILE A 61 2.95 -0.56 -0.23
N VAL A 62 2.68 -1.37 -1.26
CA VAL A 62 3.57 -2.45 -1.69
C VAL A 62 4.95 -1.93 -2.09
N VAL A 63 5.00 -0.91 -2.95
CA VAL A 63 6.26 -0.27 -3.38
C VAL A 63 7.06 0.21 -2.17
N ASN A 64 6.41 0.79 -1.17
CA ASN A 64 7.09 1.26 0.04
C ASN A 64 7.62 0.11 0.91
N LEU A 65 6.85 -0.96 1.08
CA LEU A 65 7.26 -2.15 1.83
C LEU A 65 8.43 -2.89 1.15
N GLU A 66 8.54 -2.83 -0.18
CA GLU A 66 9.63 -3.45 -0.93
C GLU A 66 10.92 -2.63 -0.91
N ASN A 67 10.81 -1.31 -0.97
CA ASN A 67 11.97 -0.42 -1.12
C ASN A 67 12.53 0.08 0.22
N TYR A 68 11.74 0.05 1.30
CA TYR A 68 12.14 0.55 2.60
C TYR A 68 11.88 -0.49 3.70
N PRO A 69 12.67 -0.48 4.79
CA PRO A 69 12.61 -1.48 5.84
C PRO A 69 11.46 -1.23 6.84
N PHE A 70 10.24 -1.05 6.34
CA PHE A 70 9.04 -0.98 7.16
C PHE A 70 8.80 -2.31 7.88
N SER A 71 8.40 -2.23 9.14
CA SER A 71 7.92 -3.38 9.90
C SER A 71 6.41 -3.33 10.04
N ILE A 72 5.72 -4.38 9.59
CA ILE A 72 4.27 -4.53 9.82
C ILE A 72 4.00 -5.76 10.69
N SER A 73 2.90 -5.72 11.43
CA SER A 73 2.45 -6.82 12.26
C SER A 73 2.05 -8.02 11.39
N GLY A 74 2.10 -9.23 11.96
CA GLY A 74 1.66 -10.43 11.24
C GLY A 74 0.18 -10.35 10.80
N ARG A 75 -0.65 -9.60 11.54
CA ARG A 75 -2.04 -9.33 11.14
C ARG A 75 -2.09 -8.51 9.85
N SER A 76 -1.36 -7.40 9.81
CA SER A 76 -1.30 -6.52 8.65
C SER A 76 -0.67 -7.20 7.44
N ALA A 77 0.31 -8.08 7.66
CA ALA A 77 0.87 -8.92 6.60
C ALA A 77 -0.18 -9.89 5.99
N VAL A 78 -1.01 -10.53 6.81
CA VAL A 78 -2.11 -11.37 6.30
C VAL A 78 -3.11 -10.53 5.51
N LYS A 79 -3.43 -9.32 5.98
CA LYS A 79 -4.32 -8.40 5.25
C LYS A 79 -3.75 -7.94 3.93
N LEU A 80 -2.46 -7.67 3.86
CA LEU A 80 -1.78 -7.35 2.62
C LEU A 80 -1.89 -8.48 1.60
N LEU A 81 -1.78 -9.75 2.03
CA LEU A 81 -1.97 -10.90 1.17
C LEU A 81 -3.41 -11.03 0.65
N GLU A 82 -4.41 -10.82 1.53
CA GLU A 82 -5.82 -10.81 1.15
C GLU A 82 -6.13 -9.71 0.12
N LEU A 83 -5.64 -8.49 0.35
CA LEU A 83 -5.74 -7.38 -0.59
C LEU A 83 -5.05 -7.69 -1.91
N GLY A 84 -3.87 -8.30 -1.89
CA GLY A 84 -3.16 -8.73 -3.10
C GLY A 84 -3.99 -9.70 -3.95
N LEU A 85 -4.68 -10.66 -3.34
CA LEU A 85 -5.59 -11.57 -4.05
C LEU A 85 -6.77 -10.81 -4.70
N ILE A 86 -7.32 -9.80 -4.01
CA ILE A 86 -8.42 -8.97 -4.52
C ILE A 86 -7.94 -8.11 -5.71
N MET A 87 -6.78 -7.48 -5.56
CA MET A 87 -6.16 -6.65 -6.60
C MET A 87 -5.51 -7.49 -7.72
N LYS A 88 -5.52 -8.83 -7.59
CA LYS A 88 -4.89 -9.80 -8.50
C LYS A 88 -3.38 -9.60 -8.64
N TYR A 89 -2.73 -9.13 -7.58
CA TYR A 89 -1.32 -8.75 -7.56
C TYR A 89 -0.95 -7.80 -8.71
N LYS A 90 -1.90 -6.99 -9.16
CA LYS A 90 -1.64 -5.99 -10.19
C LYS A 90 -1.10 -4.75 -9.53
N THR A 91 0.19 -4.50 -9.71
CA THR A 91 0.69 -3.13 -9.80
C THR A 91 0.93 -2.79 -11.27
N ASP A 92 1.08 -1.51 -11.60
CA ASP A 92 1.38 -1.09 -12.97
C ASP A 92 2.90 -1.18 -13.28
N ARG A 93 3.66 -1.93 -12.46
CA ARG A 93 5.11 -2.10 -12.60
C ARG A 93 5.48 -3.26 -13.51
N ASP A 94 6.55 -3.08 -14.28
CA ASP A 94 7.03 -4.06 -15.25
C ASP A 94 7.43 -5.42 -14.64
N GLU A 95 7.86 -5.43 -13.38
CA GLU A 95 8.29 -6.64 -12.67
C GLU A 95 7.14 -7.60 -12.31
N ASP A 96 5.91 -7.09 -12.26
CA ASP A 96 4.72 -7.88 -11.91
C ASP A 96 4.16 -8.69 -13.08
N ILE A 97 4.76 -8.59 -14.26
CA ILE A 97 4.34 -9.34 -15.45
C ILE A 97 4.35 -10.87 -15.21
N ILE A 98 5.15 -11.35 -14.26
CA ILE A 98 5.21 -12.77 -13.88
C ILE A 98 3.94 -13.26 -13.16
N PHE A 99 3.14 -12.35 -12.61
CA PHE A 99 1.88 -12.64 -11.92
C PHE A 99 0.66 -12.45 -12.84
N ASP A 100 0.84 -12.01 -14.09
CA ASP A 100 -0.24 -11.93 -15.08
C ASP A 100 -0.54 -13.32 -15.68
N LEU A 101 -1.55 -13.99 -15.14
CA LEU A 101 -2.00 -15.34 -15.55
C LEU A 101 -2.97 -15.32 -16.76
N ARG A 102 -2.96 -14.27 -17.58
CA ARG A 102 -3.83 -14.12 -18.76
C ARG A 102 -3.32 -14.85 -20.01
#